data_AF-A0A1F5AY00-F1
#
_entry.id   AF-A0A1F5AY00-F1
#
_cell.length_a   1.000
_cell.length_b   1.000
_cell.length_c   1.000
_cell.angle_alpha   90.00
_cell.angle_beta   90.00
_cell.angle_gamma   90.00
#
_symmetry.space_group_name_H-M   'P 1'
#
loop_
_entity.id
_entity.type
_entity.pdbx_description
1 polymer ?
#
loop_
_entity_poly.entity_id
_entity_poly.type
_entity_poly.pdbx_seq_one_letter_code
_entity_poly.pdbx_strand_id
1 'polypeptide(L)'
;MEGLGFLKTAIIDQHFATRKRHNRLISLVAEHPRLLGIGIDEETAIVVGPDDQFEVIGNRNVIVYDASDATVTVTPAKAVGFHGMKMHVLLAGDRFDLERREAVR
;
A
#
# COMPACT_ATOMS: atom_id res chain seq x y z
N MET A 1 -10.36 13.46 2.65
CA MET A 1 -11.08 12.95 3.84
C MET A 1 -10.02 12.39 4.76
N GLU A 2 -10.05 12.77 6.03
CA GLU A 2 -9.15 12.22 7.04
C GLU A 2 -9.76 10.94 7.60
N GLY A 3 -8.93 9.90 7.76
CA GLY A 3 -9.33 8.65 8.42
C GLY A 3 -9.26 8.76 9.94
N LEU A 4 -9.41 7.63 10.63
CA LEU A 4 -9.32 7.58 12.10
C LEU A 4 -7.89 7.69 12.66
N GLY A 5 -6.87 7.65 11.79
CA GLY A 5 -5.48 7.91 12.17
C GLY A 5 -4.80 6.79 12.97
N PHE A 6 -5.33 5.56 12.93
CA PHE A 6 -4.70 4.40 13.58
C PHE A 6 -3.38 3.99 12.92
N LEU A 7 -3.28 4.11 11.59
CA LEU A 7 -2.05 3.93 10.83
C LEU A 7 -1.81 5.18 9.99
N LYS A 8 -0.88 6.03 10.42
CA LYS A 8 -0.67 7.38 9.85
C LYS A 8 0.28 7.38 8.64
N THR A 9 1.00 6.28 8.43
CA THR A 9 2.02 6.12 7.40
C THR A 9 1.49 5.48 6.12
N ALA A 10 0.19 5.13 6.07
CA ALA A 10 -0.39 4.40 4.95
C ALA A 10 -1.79 4.88 4.57
N ILE A 11 -2.12 4.70 3.29
CA ILE A 11 -3.45 4.77 2.72
C ILE A 11 -3.95 3.33 2.55
N ILE A 12 -5.06 2.98 3.17
CA ILE A 12 -5.66 1.64 3.08
C ILE A 12 -6.81 1.63 2.07
N ASP A 13 -6.83 0.65 1.16
CA ASP A 13 -7.98 0.33 0.30
C ASP A 13 -8.29 -1.17 0.35
N GLN A 14 -9.55 -1.51 0.13
CA GLN A 14 -10.12 -2.85 0.30
C GLN A 14 -10.93 -3.26 -0.95
N HIS A 15 -11.14 -4.57 -1.16
CA HIS A 15 -11.66 -5.17 -2.42
C HIS A 15 -10.77 -4.88 -3.63
N PHE A 16 -9.47 -5.12 -3.47
CA PHE A 16 -8.43 -4.54 -4.30
C PHE A 16 -8.34 -5.15 -5.72
N ALA A 17 -8.25 -6.48 -5.85
CA ALA A 17 -8.14 -7.20 -7.12
C ALA A 17 -9.50 -7.37 -7.83
N THR A 18 -10.58 -7.66 -7.08
CA THR A 18 -11.91 -7.96 -7.65
C THR A 18 -12.56 -6.76 -8.36
N ARG A 19 -12.15 -5.52 -8.05
CA ARG A 19 -12.78 -4.28 -8.56
C ARG A 19 -11.86 -3.36 -9.37
N LYS A 20 -10.67 -3.80 -9.79
CA LYS A 20 -9.69 -2.97 -10.54
C LYS A 20 -9.32 -1.67 -9.82
N ARG A 21 -9.21 -1.68 -8.48
CA ARG A 21 -8.96 -0.47 -7.68
C ARG A 21 -7.49 -0.05 -7.60
N HIS A 22 -6.59 -0.80 -8.24
CA HIS A 22 -5.19 -0.43 -8.41
C HIS A 22 -5.03 1.02 -8.87
N ASN A 23 -5.76 1.44 -9.91
CA ASN A 23 -5.64 2.80 -10.46
C ASN A 23 -5.99 3.87 -9.41
N ARG A 24 -7.01 3.62 -8.57
CA ARG A 24 -7.41 4.57 -7.53
C ARG A 24 -6.34 4.68 -6.45
N LEU A 25 -5.85 3.55 -5.93
CA LEU A 25 -4.83 3.55 -4.88
C LEU A 25 -3.52 4.15 -5.39
N ILE A 26 -3.09 3.80 -6.61
CA ILE A 26 -1.90 4.35 -7.27
C ILE A 26 -2.04 5.86 -7.48
N SER A 27 -3.19 6.36 -7.91
CA SER A 27 -3.42 7.82 -8.03
C SER A 27 -3.30 8.52 -6.67
N LEU A 28 -3.83 7.93 -5.59
CA LEU A 28 -3.69 8.49 -4.24
C LEU A 28 -2.24 8.48 -3.76
N VAL A 29 -1.49 7.41 -4.05
CA VAL A 29 -0.04 7.35 -3.78
C VAL A 29 0.70 8.41 -4.59
N ALA A 30 0.29 8.71 -5.82
CA ALA A 30 0.90 9.77 -6.62
C ALA A 30 0.71 11.16 -6.00
N GLU A 31 -0.46 11.42 -5.42
CA GLU A 31 -0.77 12.65 -4.69
C GLU A 31 -0.05 12.71 -3.34
N HIS A 32 0.29 11.56 -2.76
CA HIS A 32 0.91 11.43 -1.44
C HIS A 32 2.07 10.41 -1.41
N PRO A 33 3.19 10.64 -2.12
CA PRO A 33 4.24 9.64 -2.32
C PRO A 33 4.99 9.24 -1.04
N ARG A 34 4.85 10.01 0.03
CA ARG A 34 5.39 9.67 1.36
C ARG A 34 4.57 8.59 2.08
N LEU A 35 3.33 8.35 1.69
CA LEU A 35 2.48 7.33 2.30
C LEU A 35 2.58 6.02 1.52
N LEU A 36 2.57 4.90 2.24
CA LEU A 36 2.43 3.59 1.63
C LEU A 36 0.99 3.42 1.12
N GLY A 37 0.81 2.92 -0.09
CA GLY A 37 -0.50 2.46 -0.56
C GLY A 37 -0.66 0.98 -0.23
N ILE A 38 -1.58 0.61 0.66
CA ILE A 38 -1.79 -0.78 1.06
C ILE A 38 -3.18 -1.23 0.59
N GLY A 39 -3.18 -2.13 -0.40
CA GLY A 39 -4.38 -2.79 -0.91
C GLY A 39 -4.55 -4.16 -0.27
N ILE A 40 -5.67 -4.38 0.41
CA ILE A 40 -6.01 -5.64 1.09
C ILE A 40 -7.13 -6.34 0.30
N ASP A 41 -6.86 -7.56 -0.16
CA ASP A 41 -7.87 -8.35 -0.88
C ASP A 41 -8.94 -8.95 0.05
N GLU A 42 -9.99 -9.49 -0.57
CA GLU A 42 -11.05 -10.20 0.13
C GLU A 42 -10.51 -11.39 0.94
N GLU A 43 -11.19 -11.72 2.04
CA GLU A 43 -10.80 -12.83 2.94
C GLU A 43 -9.34 -12.72 3.44
N THR A 44 -8.80 -11.50 3.50
CA THR A 44 -7.42 -11.21 3.88
C THR A 44 -7.40 -10.01 4.82
N ALA A 45 -6.44 -9.98 5.73
CA ALA A 45 -6.22 -8.88 6.65
C ALA A 45 -4.73 -8.70 6.93
N ILE A 46 -4.40 -7.52 7.47
CA ILE A 46 -3.11 -7.26 8.09
C ILE A 46 -3.31 -7.10 9.60
N VAL A 47 -2.40 -7.65 10.38
CA VAL A 47 -2.34 -7.46 11.83
C VAL A 47 -1.12 -6.60 12.14
N VAL A 48 -1.35 -5.37 12.56
CA VAL A 48 -0.26 -4.42 12.90
C VAL A 48 0.17 -4.64 14.35
N GLY A 49 1.44 -4.93 14.55
CA GLY A 49 2.09 -5.10 15.85
C GLY A 49 2.55 -3.77 16.47
N PRO A 50 2.99 -3.79 17.74
CA PRO A 50 3.54 -2.62 18.42
C PRO A 50 4.94 -2.20 17.93
N ASP A 51 5.56 -2.99 17.06
CA ASP A 51 6.88 -2.81 16.46
C ASP A 51 6.82 -2.15 15.06
N ASP A 52 5.68 -1.54 14.72
CA ASP A 52 5.40 -0.96 13.39
C ASP A 52 5.61 -1.96 12.24
N GLN A 53 5.42 -3.25 12.51
CA GLN A 53 5.34 -4.28 11.48
C GLN A 53 3.91 -4.77 11.35
N PHE A 54 3.53 -5.22 10.15
CA PHE A 54 2.31 -5.98 9.98
C PHE A 54 2.57 -7.39 9.48
N GLU A 55 1.73 -8.32 9.90
CA GLU A 55 1.66 -9.69 9.37
C GLU A 55 0.41 -9.85 8.51
N VAL A 56 0.54 -10.51 7.37
CA VAL A 56 -0.61 -10.87 6.52
C VAL A 56 -1.25 -12.15 7.02
N ILE A 57 -2.57 -12.13 7.16
CA ILE A 57 -3.39 -13.31 7.46
C ILE A 57 -4.52 -13.45 6.44
N GLY A 58 -5.00 -14.68 6.22
CA GLY A 58 -6.12 -14.97 5.34
C GLY A 58 -5.73 -15.71 4.07
N ASN A 59 -6.52 -15.54 3.00
CA ASN A 59 -6.49 -16.46 1.85
C ASN A 59 -5.97 -15.83 0.54
N ARG A 60 -5.81 -14.52 0.47
CA ARG A 60 -5.37 -13.79 -0.74
C ARG A 60 -4.18 -12.91 -0.43
N ASN A 61 -3.91 -11.93 -1.29
CA ASN A 61 -2.73 -11.09 -1.19
C ASN A 61 -2.99 -9.75 -0.48
N VAL A 62 -1.90 -9.17 0.01
CA VAL A 62 -1.81 -7.75 0.34
C VAL A 62 -0.79 -7.14 -0.60
N ILE A 63 -1.13 -6.02 -1.23
CA ILE A 63 -0.23 -5.33 -2.15
C ILE A 63 0.17 -4.00 -1.52
N VAL A 64 1.47 -3.78 -1.41
CA VAL A 64 2.04 -2.51 -0.92
C VAL A 64 2.68 -1.77 -2.09
N TYR A 65 2.30 -0.52 -2.27
CA TYR A 65 2.95 0.44 -3.18
C TYR A 65 3.78 1.42 -2.35
N ASP A 66 5.06 1.50 -2.66
CA ASP A 66 5.98 2.45 -2.06
C ASP A 66 6.60 3.35 -3.15
N ALA A 67 6.24 4.62 -3.10
CA ALA A 67 6.73 5.66 -4.00
C ALA A 67 7.67 6.65 -3.31
N SER A 68 8.16 6.36 -2.09
CA SER A 68 9.00 7.28 -1.33
C SER A 68 10.28 7.68 -2.06
N ASP A 69 10.91 6.72 -2.73
CA ASP A 69 12.12 6.92 -3.55
C ASP A 69 11.81 7.11 -5.04
N ALA A 70 10.52 7.12 -5.42
CA ALA A 70 10.12 7.17 -6.82
C ALA A 70 10.07 8.63 -7.32
N THR A 71 10.43 8.83 -8.59
CA THR A 71 10.06 10.06 -9.29
C THR A 71 8.61 9.96 -9.72
N VAL A 72 7.77 10.86 -9.21
CA VAL A 72 6.33 10.91 -9.50
C VAL A 72 6.01 12.12 -10.37
N THR A 73 5.31 11.91 -11.46
CA THR A 73 4.81 12.97 -12.34
C THR A 73 3.30 12.90 -12.43
N VAL A 74 2.61 14.02 -12.20
CA VAL A 74 1.17 14.17 -12.41
C VAL A 74 0.93 15.31 -13.40
N THR A 75 0.32 15.00 -14.54
CA THR A 75 0.05 16.00 -15.59
C THR A 75 -1.24 16.79 -15.29
N PRO A 76 -1.47 17.95 -15.93
CA PRO A 76 -2.75 18.67 -15.82
C PRO A 76 -3.97 17.84 -16.25
N ALA A 77 -3.78 16.88 -17.17
CA ALA A 77 -4.81 15.92 -17.58
C ALA A 77 -5.03 14.78 -16.57
N LYS A 78 -4.40 14.85 -15.39
CA LYS A 78 -4.41 13.83 -14.33
C LYS A 78 -3.81 12.48 -14.75
N ALA A 79 -2.94 12.48 -15.77
CA ALA A 79 -2.15 11.29 -16.07
C ALA A 79 -1.01 11.18 -15.05
N VAL A 80 -0.75 9.97 -14.58
CA VAL A 80 0.24 9.68 -13.54
C VAL A 80 1.37 8.84 -14.13
N GLY A 81 2.61 9.23 -13.85
CA GLY A 81 3.82 8.47 -14.18
C GLY A 81 4.66 8.23 -12.93
N PHE A 82 5.21 7.02 -12.81
CA PHE A 82 6.14 6.64 -11.76
C PHE A 82 7.42 6.08 -12.36
N HIS A 83 8.56 6.52 -11.85
CA HIS A 83 9.86 5.89 -12.11
C HIS A 83 10.47 5.46 -10.78
N GLY A 84 10.68 4.15 -10.60
CA GLY A 84 11.30 3.59 -9.39
C GLY A 84 10.33 3.27 -8.24
N MET A 85 9.01 3.23 -8.48
CA MET A 85 8.05 2.76 -7.46
C MET A 85 8.27 1.28 -7.16
N LYS A 86 8.35 0.95 -5.86
CA LYS A 86 8.45 -0.44 -5.39
C LYS A 86 7.05 -1.00 -5.17
N MET A 87 6.88 -2.28 -5.50
CA MET A 87 5.64 -3.01 -5.27
C MET A 87 5.98 -4.31 -4.54
N HIS A 88 5.30 -4.54 -3.43
CA HIS A 88 5.38 -5.79 -2.69
C HIS A 88 4.04 -6.51 -2.82
N VAL A 89 4.07 -7.80 -3.12
CA VAL A 89 2.90 -8.67 -3.12
C VAL A 89 3.14 -9.72 -2.06
N LEU A 90 2.35 -9.65 -0.99
CA LEU A 90 2.53 -10.39 0.24
C LEU A 90 1.39 -11.41 0.39
N LEU A 91 1.72 -12.60 0.88
CA LEU A 91 0.79 -13.69 1.17
C LEU A 91 0.72 -13.94 2.68
N ALA A 92 -0.22 -14.78 3.10
CA ALA A 92 -0.36 -15.16 4.49
C ALA A 92 0.96 -15.66 5.10
N GLY A 93 1.32 -15.12 6.27
CA GLY A 93 2.57 -15.37 6.98
C GLY A 93 3.71 -14.42 6.62
N ASP A 94 3.64 -13.68 5.51
CA ASP A 94 4.62 -12.63 5.22
C ASP A 94 4.45 -11.46 6.20
N ARG A 95 5.58 -10.83 6.56
CA ARG A 95 5.61 -9.62 7.36
C ARG A 95 6.12 -8.44 6.54
N PHE A 96 5.75 -7.24 6.95
CA PHE A 96 6.23 -6.00 6.35
C PHE A 96 6.53 -4.97 7.42
N ASP A 97 7.72 -4.37 7.36
CA ASP A 97 8.17 -3.32 8.26
C ASP A 97 7.76 -1.96 7.69
N LEU A 98 6.87 -1.24 8.39
CA LEU A 98 6.30 0.03 7.91
C LEU A 98 7.30 1.18 7.93
N GLU A 99 8.32 1.11 8.79
CA GLU A 99 9.36 2.13 8.92
C GLU A 99 10.44 1.94 7.85
N ARG A 100 10.98 0.70 7.75
CA ARG A 100 12.00 0.34 6.76
C ARG A 100 11.42 0.20 5.35
N ARG A 101 10.11 0.01 5.23
CA ARG A 101 9.38 -0.24 3.97
C ARG A 101 9.86 -1.48 3.24
N GLU A 102 10.10 -2.55 4.00
CA GLU A 102 10.63 -3.80 3.48
C GLU A 102 9.77 -4.99 3.90
N ALA A 103 9.67 -5.96 3.00
CA ALA A 103 9.12 -7.26 3.34
C ALA A 103 10.14 -8.03 4.18
N VAL A 104 9.70 -8.49 5.35
CA VAL A 104 10.47 -9.31 6.29
C VAL A 104 9.86 -10.71 6.30
N ARG A 105 10.73 -11.72 6.39
CA ARG A 105 10.33 -13.13 6.39
C ARG A 105 10.67 -13.77 7.73
#